data_AF-A0A7Z9T7W6-F1
#
_entry.id   AF-A0A7Z9T7W6-F1
#
_cell.length_a   1.000
_cell.length_b   1.000
_cell.length_c   1.000
_cell.angle_alpha   90.00
_cell.angle_beta   90.00
_cell.angle_gamma   90.00
#
_symmetry.space_group_name_H-M   'P 1'
#
loop_
_entity.id
_entity.type
_entity.pdbx_description
1 polymer ?
#
loop_
_entity_poly.entity_id
_entity_poly.type
_entity_poly.pdbx_seq_one_letter_code
_entity_poly.pdbx_strand_id
1 'polypeptide(L)'
;MNTRLAQNGLAVWRICLHTLILVTSMVEMSAADPRNASLLGSAASLDKQNKQAERHDFTYLRESSQLRRFVRAGLLVRVNNDASFRLKDVSFPYIRPEVKLFIERLSRQYQRACGEQLVITSLTRPVSHQPRNASPRSVHPTGMALDLRRPTNANCRSWLENTLLYLEEQSVLEATRERSPPHYHVAIFAGDYAEYVHRITKKRGEPDNSTISGLDYTVRAKDTVWRIARQHGTTATVILRANNLRSSAIYPGQTLKIPGLGDVVQ
;
A
#
# COMPACT_ATOMS: atom_id res chain seq x y z
N MET A 1 53.87 -32.01 56.21
CA MET A 1 54.12 -31.63 57.60
C MET A 1 54.20 -30.11 57.70
N ASN A 2 53.46 -29.55 58.65
CA ASN A 2 53.54 -28.21 59.26
C ASN A 2 53.38 -26.92 58.42
N THR A 3 52.16 -26.37 58.52
CA THR A 3 51.84 -25.09 59.22
C THR A 3 52.93 -24.00 59.30
N ARG A 4 52.64 -22.79 58.80
CA ARG A 4 52.20 -21.63 59.59
C ARG A 4 52.10 -20.37 58.71
N LEU A 5 51.01 -19.65 58.95
CA LEU A 5 50.69 -18.31 58.47
C LEU A 5 51.60 -17.27 59.15
N ALA A 6 52.06 -16.28 58.39
CA ALA A 6 52.53 -15.00 58.90
C ALA A 6 51.59 -13.89 58.44
N GLN A 7 51.24 -13.04 59.40
CA GLN A 7 50.20 -12.03 59.37
C GLN A 7 50.72 -10.65 58.91
N ASN A 8 49.84 -9.96 58.19
CA ASN A 8 49.50 -8.53 58.29
C ASN A 8 50.51 -7.47 57.81
N GLY A 9 50.19 -6.90 56.64
CA GLY A 9 50.51 -5.52 56.26
C GLY A 9 49.22 -4.82 55.81
N LEU A 10 48.83 -3.75 56.52
CA LEU A 10 47.64 -2.94 56.28
C LEU A 10 47.86 -1.97 55.11
N ALA A 11 46.90 -1.89 54.18
CA ALA A 11 46.81 -0.77 53.22
C ALA A 11 45.34 -0.41 52.92
N VAL A 12 44.88 0.57 53.69
CA VAL A 12 44.03 1.73 53.34
C VAL A 12 43.21 1.70 52.03
N TRP A 13 41.88 1.70 52.23
CA TRP A 13 40.81 2.42 51.52
C TRP A 13 40.91 2.64 49.99
N ARG A 14 40.07 1.88 49.27
CA ARG A 14 39.24 2.42 48.17
C ARG A 14 37.87 1.75 48.20
N ILE A 15 36.87 2.49 48.68
CA ILE A 15 35.46 2.15 48.48
C ILE A 15 35.18 2.35 46.99
N CYS A 16 35.28 1.28 46.20
CA CYS A 16 34.65 1.25 44.89
C CYS A 16 33.16 0.98 45.09
N LEU A 17 32.39 2.06 45.20
CA LEU A 17 30.93 2.05 45.07
C LEU A 17 30.63 1.47 43.68
N HIS A 18 30.37 0.16 43.59
CA HIS A 18 29.77 -0.42 42.41
C HIS A 18 28.35 0.11 42.36
N THR A 19 28.13 1.16 41.57
CA THR A 19 26.82 1.45 41.01
C THR A 19 26.36 0.18 40.30
N LEU A 20 25.51 -0.58 40.98
CA LEU A 20 24.73 -1.65 40.39
C LEU A 20 23.80 -0.96 39.40
N ILE A 21 24.26 -0.81 38.15
CA ILE A 21 23.38 -0.44 37.05
C ILE A 21 22.45 -1.62 36.89
N LEU A 22 21.29 -1.53 37.54
CA LEU A 22 20.11 -2.32 37.22
C LEU A 22 19.78 -1.97 35.77
N VAL A 23 20.32 -2.76 34.84
CA VAL A 23 19.80 -2.82 33.48
C VAL A 23 18.43 -3.46 33.62
N THR A 24 17.43 -2.62 33.90
CA THR A 24 16.05 -2.97 33.63
C THR A 24 15.98 -3.16 32.14
N SER A 25 16.06 -4.41 31.69
CA SER A 25 15.64 -4.80 30.36
C SER A 25 14.20 -4.33 30.21
N MET A 26 14.03 -3.13 29.66
CA MET A 26 12.76 -2.72 29.09
C MET A 26 12.55 -3.64 27.90
N VAL A 27 11.88 -4.75 28.17
CA VAL A 27 11.07 -5.39 27.14
C VAL A 27 10.05 -4.32 26.79
N GLU A 28 10.32 -3.55 25.74
CA GLU A 28 9.27 -2.84 25.04
C GLU A 28 8.30 -3.91 24.56
N MET A 29 7.26 -4.15 25.36
CA MET A 29 6.03 -4.74 24.87
C MET A 29 5.47 -3.75 23.87
N SER A 30 5.96 -3.82 22.63
CA SER A 30 5.21 -3.36 21.47
C SER A 30 3.87 -4.08 21.58
N ALA A 31 2.84 -3.37 22.03
CA ALA A 31 1.47 -3.83 21.93
C ALA A 31 1.24 -4.11 20.45
N ALA A 32 1.33 -5.39 20.06
CA ALA A 32 0.83 -5.83 18.78
C ALA A 32 -0.66 -5.55 18.84
N ASP A 33 -1.09 -4.46 18.20
CA ASP A 33 -2.49 -4.17 17.95
C ASP A 33 -3.11 -5.46 17.37
N PRO A 34 -4.10 -6.09 18.04
CA PRO A 34 -4.70 -7.32 17.53
C PRO A 34 -5.39 -7.00 16.21
N ARG A 35 -4.67 -7.26 15.11
CA ARG A 35 -5.12 -7.10 13.72
C ARG A 35 -6.33 -7.98 13.48
N ASN A 36 -7.52 -7.39 13.59
CA ASN A 36 -8.78 -8.10 13.39
C ASN A 36 -9.29 -7.83 11.95
N ALA A 37 -8.59 -8.38 10.96
CA ALA A 37 -9.09 -8.46 9.60
C ALA A 37 -10.44 -9.21 9.65
N SER A 38 -11.51 -8.57 9.23
CA SER A 38 -12.87 -9.08 9.50
C SER A 38 -13.88 -8.81 8.39
N LEU A 39 -13.50 -8.05 7.35
CA LEU A 39 -14.43 -7.51 6.34
C LEU A 39 -15.61 -6.72 6.93
N LEU A 40 -15.57 -6.41 8.23
CA LEU A 40 -16.61 -5.67 8.92
C LEU A 40 -16.28 -4.18 8.84
N GLY A 41 -17.19 -3.42 8.23
CA GLY A 41 -17.07 -1.97 8.21
C GLY A 41 -17.14 -1.41 9.63
N SER A 42 -16.26 -0.46 9.92
CA SER A 42 -16.25 0.27 11.19
C SER A 42 -15.83 1.73 10.97
N ALA A 43 -16.16 2.60 11.93
CA ALA A 43 -15.69 3.98 11.90
C ALA A 43 -14.14 4.04 11.88
N ALA A 44 -13.48 3.16 12.63
CA ALA A 44 -12.02 3.05 12.64
C ALA A 44 -11.44 2.63 11.28
N SER A 45 -12.09 1.70 10.56
CA SER A 45 -11.71 1.35 9.19
C SER A 45 -11.81 2.55 8.25
N LEU A 46 -12.92 3.30 8.29
CA LEU A 46 -13.08 4.52 7.49
C LEU A 46 -12.02 5.58 7.84
N ASP A 47 -11.71 5.77 9.12
CA ASP A 47 -10.68 6.73 9.57
C ASP A 47 -9.29 6.32 9.08
N LYS A 48 -8.99 5.02 9.10
CA LYS A 48 -7.75 4.48 8.54
C LYS A 48 -7.64 4.72 7.03
N GLN A 49 -8.73 4.53 6.28
CA GLN A 49 -8.76 4.81 4.85
C GLN A 49 -8.51 6.30 4.56
N ASN A 50 -9.17 7.21 5.28
CA ASN A 50 -8.98 8.65 5.10
C ASN A 50 -7.56 9.09 5.50
N LYS A 51 -7.01 8.54 6.59
CA LYS A 51 -5.61 8.76 6.99
C LYS A 51 -4.63 8.33 5.90
N GLN A 52 -4.93 7.24 5.17
CA GLN A 52 -4.09 6.81 4.05
C GLN A 52 -4.25 7.72 2.83
N ALA A 53 -5.45 8.24 2.55
CA ALA A 53 -5.64 9.28 1.54
C ALA A 53 -4.82 10.54 1.87
N GLU A 54 -4.86 10.99 3.12
CA GLU A 54 -4.09 12.15 3.62
C GLU A 54 -2.58 11.92 3.53
N ARG A 55 -2.08 10.77 3.99
CA ARG A 55 -0.66 10.39 3.91
C ARG A 55 -0.10 10.42 2.49
N HIS A 56 -0.95 10.17 1.50
CA HIS A 56 -0.59 10.17 0.10
C HIS A 56 -0.97 11.47 -0.64
N ASP A 57 -1.39 12.52 0.09
CA ASP A 57 -1.84 13.80 -0.44
C ASP A 57 -2.93 13.64 -1.53
N PHE A 58 -3.80 12.65 -1.39
CA PHE A 58 -4.83 12.39 -2.38
C PHE A 58 -5.94 13.43 -2.32
N THR A 59 -6.09 14.18 -3.41
CA THR A 59 -7.23 15.07 -3.59
C THR A 59 -8.53 14.29 -3.76
N TYR A 60 -9.56 14.71 -3.02
CA TYR A 60 -10.94 14.26 -3.22
C TYR A 60 -11.56 15.06 -4.38
N LEU A 61 -11.85 14.37 -5.48
CA LEU A 61 -12.48 15.01 -6.64
C LEU A 61 -13.90 15.44 -6.30
N ARG A 62 -14.15 16.73 -6.34
CA ARG A 62 -15.48 17.29 -6.10
C ARG A 62 -16.37 17.13 -7.33
N GLU A 63 -15.83 17.48 -8.50
CA GLU A 63 -16.56 17.53 -9.77
C GLU A 63 -15.98 16.58 -10.82
N SER A 64 -16.85 16.05 -11.69
CA SER A 64 -16.44 15.21 -12.81
C SER A 64 -15.53 15.94 -13.81
N SER A 65 -15.64 17.27 -13.91
CA SER A 65 -14.77 18.11 -14.74
C SER A 65 -13.28 18.00 -14.35
N GLN A 66 -12.97 17.68 -13.10
CA GLN A 66 -11.60 17.56 -12.59
C GLN A 66 -10.90 16.29 -13.08
N LEU A 67 -11.65 15.24 -13.47
CA LEU A 67 -11.09 13.95 -13.90
C LEU A 67 -10.10 14.10 -15.05
N ARG A 68 -10.43 14.91 -16.07
CA ARG A 68 -9.54 15.13 -17.22
C ARG A 68 -8.18 15.69 -16.81
N ARG A 69 -8.13 16.56 -15.80
CA ARG A 69 -6.88 17.13 -15.29
C ARG A 69 -6.02 16.06 -14.61
N PHE A 70 -6.63 15.21 -13.79
CA PHE A 70 -5.95 14.12 -13.09
C PHE A 70 -5.44 13.05 -14.06
N VAL A 71 -6.23 12.71 -15.07
CA VAL A 71 -5.81 11.78 -16.13
C VAL A 71 -4.66 12.35 -16.94
N ARG A 72 -4.74 13.63 -17.34
CA ARG A 72 -3.64 14.30 -18.07
C ARG A 72 -2.36 14.39 -17.26
N ALA A 73 -2.48 14.57 -15.95
CA ALA A 73 -1.35 14.55 -15.02
C ALA A 73 -0.85 13.13 -14.71
N GLY A 74 -1.50 12.07 -15.21
CA GLY A 74 -1.14 10.69 -14.88
C GLY A 74 -1.44 10.28 -13.43
N LEU A 75 -2.21 11.10 -12.70
CA LEU A 75 -2.62 10.82 -11.32
C LEU A 75 -3.75 9.80 -11.26
N LEU A 76 -4.56 9.70 -12.31
CA LEU A 76 -5.56 8.66 -12.51
C LEU A 76 -5.37 8.03 -13.89
N VAL A 77 -5.64 6.74 -13.99
CA VAL A 77 -5.53 5.98 -15.24
C VAL A 77 -6.86 5.33 -15.57
N ARG A 78 -7.14 5.20 -16.88
CA ARG A 78 -8.33 4.51 -17.35
C ARG A 78 -8.21 3.01 -17.10
N VAL A 79 -9.31 2.42 -16.64
CA VAL A 79 -9.54 0.99 -16.52
C VAL A 79 -10.47 0.56 -17.65
N ASN A 80 -10.08 -0.47 -18.38
CA ASN A 80 -10.88 -1.07 -19.46
C ASN A 80 -11.20 -2.51 -19.08
N ASN A 81 -12.29 -3.06 -19.60
CA ASN A 81 -12.54 -4.49 -19.48
C ASN A 81 -11.38 -5.31 -20.06
N ASP A 82 -11.15 -6.50 -19.53
CA ASP A 82 -10.26 -7.49 -20.11
C ASP A 82 -10.82 -8.91 -19.96
N ALA A 83 -10.01 -9.93 -20.26
CA ALA A 83 -10.44 -11.32 -20.15
C ALA A 83 -10.75 -11.75 -18.71
N SER A 84 -10.08 -11.15 -17.71
CA SER A 84 -10.11 -11.54 -16.30
C SER A 84 -11.08 -10.74 -15.43
N PHE A 85 -11.48 -9.54 -15.86
CA PHE A 85 -12.53 -8.77 -15.19
C PHE A 85 -13.37 -7.93 -16.15
N ARG A 86 -14.54 -7.52 -15.66
CA ARG A 86 -15.41 -6.55 -16.34
C ARG A 86 -15.92 -5.47 -15.40
N LEU A 87 -16.09 -4.28 -15.95
CA LEU A 87 -16.77 -3.16 -15.35
C LEU A 87 -18.27 -3.32 -15.58
N LYS A 88 -19.07 -3.19 -14.52
CA LYS A 88 -20.53 -3.19 -14.57
C LYS A 88 -21.03 -1.83 -14.07
N ASP A 89 -21.68 -1.07 -14.95
CA ASP A 89 -22.33 0.21 -14.63
C ASP A 89 -21.39 1.27 -14.02
N VAL A 90 -20.11 1.27 -14.44
CA VAL A 90 -19.08 2.19 -13.93
C VAL A 90 -19.00 3.46 -14.79
N SER A 91 -19.63 4.54 -14.33
CA SER A 91 -19.64 5.85 -15.03
C SER A 91 -18.27 6.52 -15.13
N PHE A 92 -17.38 6.24 -14.18
CA PHE A 92 -16.08 6.89 -14.05
C PHE A 92 -14.97 5.84 -13.97
N PRO A 93 -14.57 5.24 -15.11
CA PRO A 93 -13.65 4.11 -15.15
C PRO A 93 -12.19 4.55 -15.00
N TYR A 94 -11.91 5.34 -13.96
CA TYR A 94 -10.60 5.88 -13.66
C TYR A 94 -10.23 5.51 -12.24
N ILE A 95 -8.94 5.29 -11.99
CA ILE A 95 -8.45 4.88 -10.68
C ILE A 95 -6.99 5.25 -10.50
N ARG A 96 -6.48 5.23 -9.27
CA ARG A 96 -5.04 5.38 -9.01
C ARG A 96 -4.29 4.19 -9.63
N PRO A 97 -3.12 4.41 -10.21
CA PRO A 97 -2.39 3.34 -10.87
C PRO A 97 -2.09 2.09 -10.03
N GLU A 98 -1.81 2.23 -8.75
CA GLU A 98 -1.54 1.13 -7.83
C GLU A 98 -2.80 0.29 -7.59
N VAL A 99 -3.97 0.93 -7.63
CA VAL A 99 -5.26 0.24 -7.60
C VAL A 99 -5.50 -0.49 -8.92
N LYS A 100 -5.06 0.07 -10.07
CA LYS A 100 -5.10 -0.65 -11.35
C LYS A 100 -4.20 -1.90 -11.31
N LEU A 101 -2.99 -1.79 -10.77
CA LEU A 101 -2.11 -2.94 -10.53
C LEU A 101 -2.79 -4.00 -9.65
N PHE A 102 -3.46 -3.57 -8.57
CA PHE A 102 -4.25 -4.46 -7.72
C PHE A 102 -5.35 -5.18 -8.51
N ILE A 103 -6.16 -4.44 -9.27
CA ILE A 103 -7.24 -4.99 -10.11
C ILE A 103 -6.69 -6.06 -11.04
N GLU A 104 -5.64 -5.75 -11.79
CA GLU A 104 -5.02 -6.65 -12.77
C GLU A 104 -4.47 -7.93 -12.11
N ARG A 105 -3.83 -7.82 -10.94
CA ARG A 105 -3.30 -8.98 -10.22
C ARG A 105 -4.40 -9.83 -9.59
N LEU A 106 -5.38 -9.19 -8.94
CA LEU A 106 -6.48 -9.88 -8.27
C LEU A 106 -7.37 -10.59 -9.28
N SER A 107 -7.77 -9.91 -10.35
CA SER A 107 -8.65 -10.45 -11.39
C SER A 107 -8.07 -11.66 -12.09
N ARG A 108 -6.79 -11.65 -12.47
CA ARG A 108 -6.11 -12.83 -13.05
C ARG A 108 -6.05 -14.00 -12.08
N GLN A 109 -5.80 -13.75 -10.80
CA GLN A 109 -5.78 -14.80 -9.78
C GLN A 109 -7.18 -15.36 -9.53
N TYR A 110 -8.18 -14.49 -9.43
CA TYR A 110 -9.58 -14.86 -9.30
C TYR A 110 -10.01 -15.71 -10.49
N GLN A 111 -9.75 -15.27 -11.72
CA GLN A 111 -10.09 -16.02 -12.93
C GLN A 111 -9.42 -17.41 -12.96
N ARG A 112 -8.15 -17.53 -12.56
CA ARG A 112 -7.47 -18.83 -12.48
C ARG A 112 -8.08 -19.75 -11.41
N ALA A 113 -8.48 -19.19 -10.27
CA ALA A 113 -9.07 -19.95 -9.18
C ALA A 113 -10.54 -20.35 -9.44
N CYS A 114 -11.26 -19.52 -10.19
CA CYS A 114 -12.72 -19.61 -10.32
C CYS A 114 -13.25 -19.94 -11.71
N GLY A 115 -12.47 -19.70 -12.76
CA GLY A 115 -12.98 -19.72 -14.14
C GLY A 115 -13.97 -18.61 -14.47
N GLU A 116 -14.18 -17.64 -13.58
CA GLU A 116 -15.13 -16.53 -13.74
C GLU A 116 -14.41 -15.18 -13.81
N GLN A 117 -15.03 -14.19 -14.47
CA GLN A 117 -14.52 -12.82 -14.44
C GLN A 117 -14.84 -12.14 -13.10
N LEU A 118 -13.85 -11.41 -12.55
CA LEU A 118 -14.10 -10.48 -11.47
C LEU A 118 -15.01 -9.35 -11.97
N VAL A 119 -15.99 -8.92 -11.18
CA VAL A 119 -16.93 -7.86 -11.58
C VAL A 119 -16.74 -6.63 -10.69
N ILE A 120 -16.32 -5.54 -11.30
CA ILE A 120 -16.12 -4.25 -10.62
C ILE A 120 -17.33 -3.37 -10.88
N THR A 121 -17.95 -2.87 -9.81
CA THR A 121 -19.20 -2.10 -9.85
C THR A 121 -19.00 -0.62 -9.56
N SER A 122 -17.82 -0.22 -9.09
CA SER A 122 -17.47 1.19 -8.85
C SER A 122 -15.96 1.38 -8.83
N LEU A 123 -15.51 2.57 -9.23
CA LEU A 123 -14.11 3.02 -9.19
C LEU A 123 -14.07 4.45 -8.62
N THR A 124 -13.30 5.37 -9.20
CA THR A 124 -13.32 6.79 -8.78
C THR A 124 -14.72 7.36 -8.95
N ARG A 125 -15.28 7.98 -7.90
CA ARG A 125 -16.58 8.65 -7.99
C ARG A 125 -16.48 10.03 -7.34
N PRO A 126 -16.59 11.13 -8.12
CA PRO A 126 -16.54 12.48 -7.57
C PRO A 126 -17.64 12.73 -6.54
N VAL A 127 -17.42 13.67 -5.62
CA VAL A 127 -18.37 14.04 -4.55
C VAL A 127 -19.75 14.39 -5.12
N SER A 128 -19.80 15.17 -6.20
CA SER A 128 -21.02 15.56 -6.93
C SER A 128 -21.85 14.39 -7.47
N HIS A 129 -21.29 13.19 -7.55
CA HIS A 129 -21.94 12.00 -8.10
C HIS A 129 -22.08 10.88 -7.07
N GLN A 130 -21.79 11.15 -5.79
CA GLN A 130 -22.00 10.18 -4.72
C GLN A 130 -23.50 9.90 -4.56
N PRO A 131 -23.90 8.63 -4.31
CA PRO A 131 -25.29 8.31 -4.02
C PRO A 131 -25.72 8.97 -2.70
N ARG A 132 -27.04 9.17 -2.53
CA ARG A 132 -27.61 9.87 -1.37
C ARG A 132 -27.23 9.25 -0.01
N ASN A 133 -26.96 7.94 0.01
CA ASN A 133 -26.58 7.19 1.20
C ASN A 133 -25.05 7.03 1.37
N ALA A 134 -24.24 7.73 0.57
CA ALA A 134 -22.79 7.67 0.71
C ALA A 134 -22.35 8.26 2.06
N SER A 135 -21.38 7.61 2.70
CA SER A 135 -20.71 8.17 3.87
C SER A 135 -19.99 9.47 3.50
N PRO A 136 -20.03 10.51 4.34
CA PRO A 136 -19.21 11.71 4.14
C PRO A 136 -17.71 11.40 4.19
N ARG A 137 -17.31 10.24 4.71
CA ARG A 137 -15.93 9.73 4.78
C ARG A 137 -15.54 8.84 3.59
N SER A 138 -16.35 8.79 2.51
CA SER A 138 -16.07 7.97 1.34
C SER A 138 -14.75 8.36 0.67
N VAL A 139 -13.89 7.38 0.37
CA VAL A 139 -12.61 7.59 -0.33
C VAL A 139 -12.69 7.32 -1.84
N HIS A 140 -13.85 6.96 -2.40
CA HIS A 140 -14.01 6.87 -3.86
C HIS A 140 -13.59 8.14 -4.62
N PRO A 141 -13.84 9.38 -4.12
CA PRO A 141 -13.40 10.59 -4.81
C PRO A 141 -11.89 10.71 -4.99
N THR A 142 -11.08 9.97 -4.21
CA THR A 142 -9.61 10.01 -4.30
C THR A 142 -9.07 9.11 -5.40
N GLY A 143 -9.89 8.15 -5.85
CA GLY A 143 -9.51 7.08 -6.76
C GLY A 143 -8.71 5.95 -6.13
N MET A 144 -8.64 5.86 -4.79
CA MET A 144 -7.97 4.75 -4.09
C MET A 144 -8.88 3.53 -3.84
N ALA A 145 -10.19 3.68 -4.08
CA ALA A 145 -11.18 2.64 -3.78
C ALA A 145 -11.93 2.11 -5.00
N LEU A 146 -12.34 0.85 -4.89
CA LEU A 146 -13.18 0.15 -5.85
C LEU A 146 -14.25 -0.67 -5.12
N ASP A 147 -15.37 -0.92 -5.81
CA ASP A 147 -16.39 -1.86 -5.33
C ASP A 147 -16.37 -3.13 -6.18
N LEU A 148 -16.32 -4.29 -5.53
CA LEU A 148 -16.34 -5.61 -6.16
C LEU A 148 -17.69 -6.27 -5.92
N ARG A 149 -18.35 -6.74 -6.97
CA ARG A 149 -19.57 -7.54 -6.81
C ARG A 149 -19.26 -8.80 -6.00
N ARG A 150 -20.10 -9.09 -5.00
CA ARG A 150 -19.98 -10.33 -4.23
C ARG A 150 -20.31 -11.55 -5.10
N PRO A 151 -19.40 -12.54 -5.24
CA PRO A 151 -19.68 -13.74 -6.02
C PRO A 151 -20.86 -14.55 -5.48
N THR A 152 -21.70 -15.04 -6.39
CA THR A 152 -22.79 -15.97 -6.08
C THR A 152 -22.27 -17.38 -5.86
N ASN A 153 -21.23 -17.79 -6.58
CA ASN A 153 -20.50 -19.04 -6.35
C ASN A 153 -19.82 -19.01 -4.97
N ALA A 154 -20.08 -20.02 -4.14
CA ALA A 154 -19.58 -20.05 -2.76
C ALA A 154 -18.06 -20.20 -2.66
N ASN A 155 -17.45 -21.05 -3.51
CA ASN A 155 -16.00 -21.26 -3.52
C ASN A 155 -15.28 -19.98 -3.92
N CYS A 156 -15.79 -19.29 -4.95
CA CYS A 156 -15.22 -18.04 -5.43
C CYS A 156 -15.38 -16.89 -4.45
N ARG A 157 -16.51 -16.86 -3.74
CA ARG A 157 -16.70 -15.90 -2.65
C ARG A 157 -15.70 -16.14 -1.53
N SER A 158 -15.56 -17.37 -1.06
CA SER A 158 -14.59 -17.71 -0.01
C SER A 158 -13.16 -17.41 -0.45
N TRP A 159 -12.80 -17.71 -1.70
CA TRP A 159 -11.50 -17.37 -2.25
C TRP A 159 -11.24 -15.86 -2.23
N LEU A 160 -12.21 -15.06 -2.69
CA LEU A 160 -12.08 -13.61 -2.73
C LEU A 160 -12.00 -13.03 -1.31
N GLU A 161 -12.87 -13.46 -0.39
CA GLU A 161 -12.87 -13.00 0.99
C GLU A 161 -11.58 -13.35 1.72
N ASN A 162 -11.08 -14.58 1.59
CA ASN A 162 -9.80 -14.98 2.18
C ASN A 162 -8.62 -14.19 1.60
N THR A 163 -8.67 -13.89 0.30
CA THR A 163 -7.63 -13.07 -0.35
C THR A 163 -7.66 -11.63 0.17
N LEU A 164 -8.85 -11.03 0.33
CA LEU A 164 -8.99 -9.69 0.88
C LEU A 164 -8.54 -9.64 2.34
N LEU A 165 -8.96 -10.59 3.18
CA LEU A 165 -8.55 -10.70 4.58
C LEU A 165 -7.02 -10.85 4.71
N TYR A 166 -6.41 -11.70 3.91
CA TYR A 166 -4.96 -11.85 3.89
C TYR A 166 -4.25 -10.53 3.55
N LEU A 167 -4.77 -9.75 2.59
CA LEU A 167 -4.19 -8.45 2.24
C LEU A 167 -4.46 -7.37 3.30
N GLU A 168 -5.56 -7.45 4.06
CA GLU A 168 -5.76 -6.63 5.26
C GLU A 168 -4.71 -6.94 6.33
N GLU A 169 -4.41 -8.22 6.57
CA GLU A 169 -3.35 -8.64 7.51
C GLU A 169 -1.96 -8.14 7.10
N GLN A 170 -1.72 -7.99 5.78
CA GLN A 170 -0.50 -7.37 5.26
C GLN A 170 -0.50 -5.84 5.38
N SER A 171 -1.57 -5.22 5.86
CA SER A 171 -1.76 -3.77 5.98
C SER A 171 -1.62 -3.02 4.65
N VAL A 172 -2.10 -3.61 3.54
CA VAL A 172 -2.01 -2.99 2.20
C VAL A 172 -3.34 -2.54 1.63
N LEU A 173 -4.44 -2.89 2.29
CA LEU A 173 -5.79 -2.44 1.96
C LEU A 173 -6.71 -2.51 3.19
N GLU A 174 -7.90 -1.95 3.04
CA GLU A 174 -9.08 -2.21 3.86
C GLU A 174 -10.21 -2.70 2.97
N ALA A 175 -10.95 -3.71 3.40
CA ALA A 175 -12.08 -4.27 2.71
C ALA A 175 -13.30 -4.32 3.65
N THR A 176 -14.46 -3.93 3.15
CA THR A 176 -15.72 -3.94 3.90
C THR A 176 -16.79 -4.64 3.08
N ARG A 177 -17.46 -5.61 3.68
CA ARG A 177 -18.63 -6.26 3.10
C ARG A 177 -19.86 -5.35 3.27
N GLU A 178 -20.46 -4.95 2.16
CA GLU A 178 -21.71 -4.20 2.12
C GLU A 178 -22.91 -5.10 1.82
N ARG A 179 -24.09 -4.74 2.33
CA ARG A 179 -25.28 -5.61 2.31
C ARG A 179 -26.24 -5.31 1.16
N SER A 180 -26.38 -4.05 0.73
CA SER A 180 -27.42 -3.67 -0.24
C SER A 180 -26.95 -2.56 -1.20
N PRO A 181 -26.60 -2.90 -2.46
CA PRO A 181 -26.45 -4.27 -2.97
C PRO A 181 -25.27 -5.01 -2.30
N PRO A 182 -25.18 -6.35 -2.41
CA PRO A 182 -24.02 -7.08 -1.90
C PRO A 182 -22.75 -6.84 -2.73
N HIS A 183 -21.81 -6.08 -2.18
CA HIS A 183 -20.48 -5.86 -2.74
C HIS A 183 -19.42 -5.78 -1.64
N TYR A 184 -18.16 -5.80 -2.04
CA TYR A 184 -17.03 -5.45 -1.18
C TYR A 184 -16.56 -4.06 -1.57
N HIS A 185 -16.60 -3.13 -0.65
CA HIS A 185 -15.84 -1.90 -0.76
C HIS A 185 -14.39 -2.19 -0.42
N VAL A 186 -13.46 -1.81 -1.27
CA VAL A 186 -12.03 -2.05 -1.07
C VAL A 186 -11.27 -0.76 -1.27
N ALA A 187 -10.49 -0.33 -0.28
CA ALA A 187 -9.62 0.82 -0.32
C ALA A 187 -8.16 0.36 -0.30
N ILE A 188 -7.42 0.62 -1.38
CA ILE A 188 -6.02 0.19 -1.52
C ILE A 188 -5.09 1.27 -0.96
N PHE A 189 -4.15 0.85 -0.13
CA PHE A 189 -3.08 1.73 0.35
C PHE A 189 -1.96 1.70 -0.67
N ALA A 190 -2.02 2.64 -1.62
CA ALA A 190 -1.27 2.60 -2.88
C ALA A 190 0.23 2.32 -2.68
N GLY A 191 0.89 3.06 -1.79
CA GLY A 191 2.32 2.87 -1.50
C GLY A 191 2.62 1.50 -0.88
N ASP A 192 1.85 1.12 0.15
CA ASP A 192 2.02 -0.14 0.87
C ASP A 192 1.77 -1.35 -0.04
N TYR A 193 0.76 -1.30 -0.91
CA TYR A 193 0.46 -2.35 -1.87
C TYR A 193 1.56 -2.51 -2.92
N ALA A 194 2.08 -1.41 -3.46
CA ALA A 194 3.18 -1.45 -4.43
C ALA A 194 4.44 -2.10 -3.83
N GLU A 195 4.77 -1.78 -2.58
CA GLU A 195 5.89 -2.38 -1.85
C GLU A 195 5.67 -3.86 -1.54
N TYR A 196 4.45 -4.21 -1.14
CA TYR A 196 4.07 -5.61 -0.95
C TYR A 196 4.29 -6.42 -2.22
N VAL A 197 3.82 -5.92 -3.38
CA VAL A 197 4.03 -6.58 -4.67
C VAL A 197 5.52 -6.72 -4.97
N HIS A 198 6.30 -5.65 -4.80
CA HIS A 198 7.75 -5.68 -5.01
C HIS A 198 8.46 -6.74 -4.13
N ARG A 199 8.08 -6.84 -2.84
CA ARG A 199 8.64 -7.81 -1.90
C ARG A 199 8.36 -9.25 -2.32
N ILE A 200 7.14 -9.56 -2.76
CA ILE A 200 6.75 -10.93 -3.12
C ILE A 200 7.25 -11.35 -4.51
N THR A 201 7.51 -10.40 -5.41
CA THR A 201 8.12 -10.70 -6.70
C THR A 201 9.63 -10.89 -6.56
N LYS A 202 10.32 -10.05 -5.77
CA LYS A 202 11.76 -10.22 -5.48
C LYS A 202 12.09 -11.56 -4.83
N LYS A 203 11.23 -12.07 -3.94
CA LYS A 203 11.43 -13.38 -3.28
C LYS A 203 11.27 -14.59 -4.21
N ARG A 204 10.71 -14.44 -5.43
CA ARG A 204 10.35 -15.57 -6.30
C ARG A 204 11.38 -15.91 -7.40
N GLY A 205 12.47 -15.15 -7.53
CA GLY A 205 13.58 -15.53 -8.42
C GLY A 205 14.63 -14.43 -8.58
N GLU A 206 15.78 -14.59 -7.89
CA GLU A 206 17.17 -14.41 -8.40
C GLU A 206 18.19 -14.13 -7.27
N PRO A 207 19.46 -14.59 -7.43
CA PRO A 207 20.58 -14.17 -6.60
C PRO A 207 21.05 -12.75 -6.95
N ASP A 208 21.44 -12.01 -5.92
CA ASP A 208 21.83 -10.59 -5.95
C ASP A 208 23.19 -10.39 -6.65
N ASN A 209 23.17 -10.07 -7.95
CA ASN A 209 24.31 -9.43 -8.60
C ASN A 209 23.87 -8.37 -9.63
N SER A 210 22.85 -7.58 -9.28
CA SER A 210 22.47 -6.40 -10.04
C SER A 210 23.18 -5.19 -9.45
N THR A 211 24.27 -4.75 -10.09
CA THR A 211 24.80 -3.40 -9.85
C THR A 211 23.68 -2.41 -10.15
N ILE A 212 23.17 -1.74 -9.11
CA ILE A 212 22.12 -0.74 -9.26
C ILE A 212 22.71 0.44 -10.03
N SER A 213 22.60 0.42 -11.36
CA SER A 213 22.83 1.61 -12.17
C SER A 213 21.62 2.52 -11.98
N GLY A 214 21.67 3.38 -10.96
CA GLY A 214 20.71 4.47 -10.82
C GLY A 214 20.80 5.36 -12.05
N LEU A 215 19.68 5.58 -12.73
CA LEU A 215 19.59 6.55 -13.81
C LEU A 215 19.23 7.91 -13.21
N ASP A 216 20.00 8.94 -13.50
CA ASP A 216 19.58 10.31 -13.21
C ASP A 216 18.59 10.78 -14.28
N TYR A 217 17.37 11.09 -13.86
CA TYR A 217 16.28 11.56 -14.72
C TYR A 217 15.94 13.02 -14.42
N THR A 218 16.09 13.89 -15.41
CA THR A 218 15.61 15.27 -15.29
C THR A 218 14.11 15.33 -15.60
N VAL A 219 13.34 15.70 -14.58
CA VAL A 219 11.89 15.90 -14.62
C VAL A 219 11.53 16.89 -15.72
N ARG A 220 10.61 16.49 -16.60
CA ARG A 220 10.09 17.27 -17.71
C ARG A 220 8.75 17.88 -17.34
N ALA A 221 8.29 18.84 -18.15
CA ALA A 221 6.95 19.38 -18.01
C ALA A 221 5.90 18.26 -18.03
N LYS A 222 4.98 18.31 -17.05
CA LYS A 222 3.87 17.36 -16.86
C LYS A 222 4.28 15.96 -16.39
N ASP A 223 5.52 15.78 -15.93
CA ASP A 223 5.90 14.55 -15.24
C ASP A 223 5.21 14.41 -13.89
N THR A 224 5.00 13.16 -13.53
CA THR A 224 4.70 12.75 -12.15
C THR A 224 5.66 11.64 -11.78
N VAL A 225 5.96 11.52 -10.49
CA VAL A 225 6.83 10.45 -9.95
C VAL A 225 6.31 9.09 -10.42
N TRP A 226 4.99 8.92 -10.50
CA TRP A 226 4.37 7.73 -11.03
C TRP A 226 4.66 7.49 -12.51
N ARG A 227 4.50 8.50 -13.37
CA ARG A 227 4.77 8.36 -14.81
C ARG A 227 6.22 7.95 -15.06
N ILE A 228 7.14 8.57 -14.32
CA ILE A 228 8.57 8.27 -14.38
C ILE A 228 8.80 6.83 -13.89
N ALA A 229 8.22 6.45 -12.75
CA ALA A 229 8.31 5.09 -12.22
C ALA A 229 7.95 4.03 -13.27
N ARG A 230 6.80 4.22 -13.91
CA ARG A 230 6.32 3.31 -14.95
C ARG A 230 7.22 3.27 -16.17
N GLN A 231 7.76 4.41 -16.61
CA GLN A 231 8.68 4.47 -17.76
C GLN A 231 9.99 3.73 -17.50
N HIS A 232 10.41 3.66 -16.24
CA HIS A 232 11.68 3.09 -15.83
C HIS A 232 11.54 1.76 -15.08
N GLY A 233 10.38 1.09 -15.18
CA GLY A 233 10.16 -0.24 -14.60
C GLY A 233 10.23 -0.28 -13.07
N THR A 234 10.06 0.86 -12.39
CA THR A 234 10.15 0.99 -10.92
C THR A 234 8.82 1.47 -10.32
N THR A 235 8.78 1.73 -9.02
CA THR A 235 7.57 2.25 -8.34
C THR A 235 7.77 3.69 -7.89
N ALA A 236 6.66 4.43 -7.77
CA ALA A 236 6.72 5.79 -7.28
C ALA A 236 7.39 5.85 -5.91
N THR A 237 7.04 4.93 -5.01
CA THR A 237 7.64 4.86 -3.67
C THR A 237 9.14 4.59 -3.70
N VAL A 238 9.63 3.75 -4.61
CA VAL A 238 11.08 3.51 -4.77
C VAL A 238 11.78 4.78 -5.22
N ILE A 239 11.21 5.53 -6.17
CA ILE A 239 11.75 6.84 -6.57
C ILE A 239 11.71 7.82 -5.39
N LEU A 240 10.60 7.92 -4.66
CA LEU A 240 10.48 8.83 -3.52
C LEU A 240 11.56 8.56 -2.47
N ARG A 241 11.74 7.29 -2.09
CA ARG A 241 12.77 6.85 -1.15
C ARG A 241 14.18 7.15 -1.65
N ALA A 242 14.48 6.80 -2.91
CA ALA A 242 15.79 7.04 -3.51
C ALA A 242 16.18 8.53 -3.57
N ASN A 243 15.18 9.42 -3.54
CA ASN A 243 15.35 10.86 -3.62
C ASN A 243 15.04 11.59 -2.30
N ASN A 244 14.81 10.87 -1.20
CA ASN A 244 14.40 11.44 0.09
C ASN A 244 13.18 12.39 -0.01
N LEU A 245 12.28 12.13 -0.95
CA LEU A 245 11.06 12.90 -1.15
C LEU A 245 9.96 12.38 -0.24
N ARG A 246 9.32 13.29 0.50
CA ARG A 246 8.21 12.97 1.41
C ARG A 246 6.85 12.92 0.72
N SER A 247 6.73 13.51 -0.47
CA SER A 247 5.50 13.53 -1.27
C SER A 247 5.81 13.32 -2.76
N SER A 248 4.76 13.08 -3.55
CA SER A 248 4.89 12.87 -5.01
C SER A 248 5.05 14.15 -5.83
N ALA A 249 5.23 15.30 -5.18
CA ALA A 249 5.44 16.59 -5.84
C ALA A 249 6.86 16.66 -6.44
N ILE A 250 6.93 16.92 -7.73
CA ILE A 250 8.17 17.11 -8.50
C ILE A 250 8.02 18.26 -9.48
N TYR A 251 9.13 18.92 -9.81
CA TYR A 251 9.13 20.13 -10.65
C TYR A 251 9.98 19.95 -11.92
N PRO A 252 9.57 20.50 -13.07
CA PRO A 252 10.41 20.47 -14.27
C PRO A 252 11.81 21.03 -13.99
N GLY A 253 12.84 20.33 -14.45
CA GLY A 253 14.25 20.63 -14.17
C GLY A 253 14.83 19.95 -12.94
N GLN A 254 14.01 19.36 -12.06
CA GLN A 254 14.49 18.56 -10.93
C GLN A 254 15.14 17.27 -11.43
N THR A 255 16.32 16.91 -10.92
CA THR A 255 16.94 15.60 -11.19
C THR A 255 16.52 14.59 -10.13
N LEU A 256 16.02 13.44 -10.57
CA LEU A 256 15.65 12.31 -9.72
C LEU A 256 16.57 11.14 -9.99
N LYS A 257 17.05 10.51 -8.92
CA LYS A 257 17.64 9.17 -8.95
C LYS A 257 16.53 8.17 -9.20
N ILE A 258 16.59 7.47 -10.32
CA ILE A 258 15.64 6.42 -10.67
C ILE A 258 16.36 5.08 -10.52
N PRO A 259 16.11 4.33 -9.43
CA PRO A 259 16.65 2.98 -9.31
C PRO A 259 16.04 2.12 -10.41
N GLY A 260 16.90 1.65 -11.33
CA GLY A 260 16.51 0.69 -12.34
C GLY A 260 16.21 -0.65 -11.69
N LEU A 261 15.02 -1.17 -11.98
CA LEU A 261 14.70 -2.58 -11.78
C LEU A 261 14.76 -3.20 -13.17
N GLY A 262 15.88 -3.85 -13.49
CA GLY A 262 15.88 -4.80 -14.59
C GLY A 262 14.73 -5.79 -14.36
N ASP A 263 13.81 -5.84 -15.31
CA ASP A 263 12.85 -6.92 -15.55
C ASP A 263 11.89 -7.30 -14.41
N VAL A 264 11.03 -6.37 -13.98
CA VAL A 264 9.83 -6.72 -13.15
C VAL A 264 8.50 -6.40 -13.86
N VAL A 265 8.52 -5.76 -15.04
CA VAL A 265 7.31 -5.47 -15.82
C VAL A 265 7.58 -5.55 -17.33
N GLN A 266 7.83 -6.75 -17.85
CA GLN A 266 7.44 -7.15 -19.20
C GLN A 266 6.70 -8.49 -19.13
#